data_AF-A0A2D5ZGC1-F1
#
_entry.id   AF-A0A2D5ZGC1-F1
#
_cell.length_a   1.000
_cell.length_b   1.000
_cell.length_c   1.000
_cell.angle_alpha   90.00
_cell.angle_beta   90.00
_cell.angle_gamma   90.00
#
_symmetry.space_group_name_H-M   'P 1'
#
loop_
_entity.id
_entity.type
_entity.pdbx_description
1 polymer ?
#
loop_
_entity_poly.entity_id
_entity_poly.type
_entity_poly.pdbx_seq_one_letter_code
_entity_poly.pdbx_strand_id
1 'polypeptide(L)'
;MSTIDAKAVGSLRSRTGVSMMECKKALEEAGGDEEKAIEILRKKGASAAAKKAERDQSEGSVFSASSEGKAALVRLDCETDFVARDDNFQALGQEIADSLLSGGLEKAQATVDEKVPAMVQKLGENITLGEMKLTEAAVSGVYVHSNGKIGVVVGLSGGSGTLAKDIAMHAAAMNPLYVKPEDVSEEEVEKERDIWKDQLATEGKPAEIMEKIMIGKEKKFREENALTSQEFVKEPGKLVQELLGDSEIVEYVRLAV
;
A
#
# COMPACT_ATOMS: atom_id res chain seq x y z
N MET A 1 -11.55 -36.71 30.86
CA MET A 1 -11.52 -35.48 30.04
C MET A 1 -12.03 -34.36 30.91
N SER A 2 -11.20 -33.35 31.19
CA SER A 2 -11.67 -32.17 31.92
C SER A 2 -12.77 -31.50 31.09
N THR A 3 -13.99 -31.45 31.63
CA THR A 3 -15.10 -30.72 31.01
C THR A 3 -14.76 -29.24 31.03
N ILE A 4 -14.31 -28.70 29.90
CA ILE A 4 -14.09 -27.27 29.73
C ILE A 4 -15.45 -26.56 29.80
N ASP A 5 -15.56 -25.60 30.72
CA ASP A 5 -16.77 -24.80 30.92
C ASP A 5 -17.03 -23.92 29.68
N ALA A 6 -18.28 -23.88 29.22
CA ALA A 6 -18.72 -23.01 28.12
C ALA A 6 -18.43 -21.53 28.41
N LYS A 7 -18.48 -21.11 29.68
CA LYS A 7 -18.12 -19.74 30.07
C LYS A 7 -16.64 -19.44 29.84
N ALA A 8 -15.74 -20.41 30.13
CA ALA A 8 -14.32 -20.27 29.86
C ALA A 8 -14.02 -20.18 28.36
N VAL A 9 -14.70 -21.01 27.54
CA VAL A 9 -14.62 -20.91 26.07
C VAL A 9 -15.09 -19.54 25.59
N GLY A 10 -16.20 -19.04 26.13
CA GLY A 10 -16.72 -17.71 25.82
C GLY A 10 -15.75 -16.58 26.18
N SER A 11 -15.15 -16.63 27.37
CA SER A 11 -14.12 -15.69 27.83
C SER A 11 -12.93 -15.64 26.88
N LEU A 12 -12.36 -16.82 26.58
CA LEU A 12 -11.19 -16.91 25.70
C LEU A 12 -11.52 -16.41 24.28
N ARG A 13 -12.71 -16.71 23.75
CA ARG A 13 -13.16 -16.15 22.47
C ARG A 13 -13.28 -14.63 22.52
N SER A 14 -13.84 -14.06 23.59
CA SER A 14 -13.96 -12.61 23.72
C SER A 14 -12.59 -11.92 23.75
N ARG A 15 -11.57 -12.55 24.34
CA ARG A 15 -10.20 -12.00 24.39
C ARG A 15 -9.42 -12.18 23.08
N THR A 16 -9.61 -13.30 22.39
CA THR A 16 -8.77 -13.67 21.22
C THR A 16 -9.44 -13.43 19.88
N GLY A 17 -10.78 -13.44 19.85
CA GLY A 17 -11.58 -13.39 18.63
C GLY A 17 -11.59 -14.69 17.82
N VAL A 18 -10.90 -15.74 18.27
CA VAL A 18 -10.80 -17.02 17.55
C VAL A 18 -12.12 -17.82 17.67
N SER A 19 -12.40 -18.69 16.71
CA SER A 19 -13.62 -19.51 16.70
C SER A 19 -13.82 -20.30 18.01
N MET A 20 -15.08 -20.50 18.41
CA MET A 20 -15.45 -21.21 19.65
C MET A 20 -14.80 -22.60 19.75
N MET A 21 -14.73 -23.33 18.62
CA MET A 21 -14.18 -24.68 18.60
C MET A 21 -12.67 -24.69 18.83
N GLU A 22 -11.94 -23.74 18.22
CA GLU A 22 -10.49 -23.63 18.42
C GLU A 22 -10.16 -23.13 19.83
N CYS A 23 -10.96 -22.22 20.40
CA CYS A 23 -10.85 -21.82 21.81
C CYS A 23 -11.06 -23.02 22.75
N LYS A 24 -12.08 -23.84 22.49
CA LYS A 24 -12.35 -25.05 23.27
C LYS A 24 -11.18 -26.04 23.20
N LYS A 25 -10.68 -26.36 21.99
CA LYS A 25 -9.52 -27.26 21.82
C LYS A 25 -8.26 -26.73 22.51
N ALA A 26 -7.99 -25.43 22.41
CA ALA A 26 -6.85 -24.83 23.08
C ALA A 26 -6.97 -24.91 24.61
N LEU A 27 -8.17 -24.70 25.17
CA LEU A 27 -8.42 -24.90 26.60
C LEU A 27 -8.30 -26.37 27.02
N GLU A 28 -8.75 -27.31 26.19
CA GLU A 28 -8.56 -28.74 26.43
C GLU A 28 -7.08 -29.12 26.47
N GLU A 29 -6.29 -28.66 25.51
CA GLU A 29 -4.83 -28.86 25.45
C GLU A 29 -4.09 -28.16 26.60
N ALA A 30 -4.57 -26.99 27.03
CA ALA A 30 -4.02 -26.23 28.16
C ALA A 30 -4.47 -26.75 29.53
N GLY A 31 -5.36 -27.76 29.59
CA GLY A 31 -5.93 -28.24 30.85
C GLY A 31 -6.81 -27.23 31.57
N GLY A 32 -7.43 -26.29 30.83
CA GLY A 32 -8.28 -25.21 31.34
C GLY A 32 -7.55 -23.92 31.71
N ASP A 33 -6.22 -23.87 31.53
CA ASP A 33 -5.40 -22.69 31.76
C ASP A 33 -5.55 -21.70 30.60
N GLU A 34 -6.17 -20.54 30.86
CA GLU A 34 -6.50 -19.56 29.82
C GLU A 34 -5.26 -18.92 29.18
N GLU A 35 -4.22 -18.60 29.95
CA GLU A 35 -3.00 -17.98 29.42
C GLU A 35 -2.21 -18.97 28.56
N LYS A 36 -2.10 -20.24 29.00
CA LYS A 36 -1.52 -21.29 28.15
C LYS A 36 -2.34 -21.53 26.88
N ALA A 37 -3.68 -21.47 26.97
CA ALA A 37 -4.53 -21.60 25.79
C ALA A 37 -4.28 -20.47 24.78
N ILE A 38 -4.04 -19.24 25.25
CA ILE A 38 -3.63 -18.11 24.40
C ILE A 38 -2.29 -18.41 23.70
N GLU A 39 -1.28 -18.89 24.42
CA GLU A 39 0.01 -19.26 23.82
C GLU A 39 -0.14 -20.36 22.75
N ILE A 40 -0.97 -21.37 23.01
CA ILE A 40 -1.28 -22.44 22.05
C ILE A 40 -1.95 -21.86 20.81
N LEU A 41 -2.92 -20.97 20.97
CA LEU A 41 -3.59 -20.30 19.86
C LEU A 41 -2.60 -19.49 19.03
N ARG A 42 -1.70 -18.72 19.66
CA ARG A 42 -0.66 -17.96 18.94
C ARG A 42 0.23 -18.87 18.07
N LYS A 43 0.68 -20.01 18.61
CA LYS A 43 1.45 -21.00 17.84
C LYS A 43 0.65 -21.60 16.68
N LYS A 44 -0.64 -21.89 16.90
CA LYS A 44 -1.54 -22.37 15.86
C LYS A 44 -1.81 -21.32 14.77
N GLY A 45 -1.81 -20.04 15.12
CA GLY A 45 -1.95 -18.95 14.16
C GLY A 45 -0.84 -18.92 13.12
N ALA A 46 0.42 -19.06 13.52
CA ALA A 46 1.56 -19.21 12.60
C ALA A 46 1.37 -20.37 11.62
N SER A 47 0.92 -21.54 12.10
CA SER A 47 0.62 -22.68 11.23
C SER A 47 -0.56 -22.42 10.29
N ALA A 48 -1.61 -21.74 10.77
CA ALA A 48 -2.77 -21.40 9.96
C ALA A 48 -2.42 -20.42 8.84
N ALA A 49 -1.55 -19.44 9.13
CA ALA A 49 -0.99 -18.51 8.16
C ALA A 49 -0.16 -19.24 7.10
N ALA A 50 0.79 -20.08 7.52
CA ALA A 50 1.60 -20.86 6.59
C ALA A 50 0.77 -21.72 5.63
N LYS A 51 -0.34 -22.31 6.10
CA LYS A 51 -1.26 -23.10 5.25
C LYS A 51 -2.10 -22.27 4.26
N LYS A 52 -2.26 -20.96 4.52
CA LYS A 52 -3.06 -20.07 3.67
C LYS A 52 -2.22 -19.17 2.78
N ALA A 53 -0.91 -19.08 3.02
CA ALA A 53 0.01 -18.22 2.28
C ALA A 53 0.04 -18.49 0.76
N GLU A 54 -0.35 -19.69 0.32
CA GLU A 54 -0.43 -20.05 -1.11
C GLU A 54 -1.72 -19.60 -1.80
N ARG A 55 -2.68 -19.02 -1.05
CA ARG A 55 -3.94 -18.55 -1.63
C ARG A 55 -3.76 -17.16 -2.21
N ASP A 56 -4.34 -16.95 -3.38
CA ASP A 56 -4.29 -15.66 -4.08
C ASP A 56 -4.97 -14.55 -3.26
N GLN A 57 -4.37 -13.36 -3.29
CA GLN A 57 -4.88 -12.15 -2.68
C GLN A 57 -5.14 -11.13 -3.79
N SER A 58 -6.37 -10.62 -3.87
CA SER A 58 -6.77 -9.62 -4.86
C SER A 58 -7.39 -8.37 -4.24
N GLU A 59 -7.44 -8.33 -2.91
CA GLU A 59 -8.04 -7.28 -2.11
C GLU A 59 -7.07 -6.84 -1.00
N GLY A 60 -7.41 -5.78 -0.28
CA GLY A 60 -6.52 -5.19 0.72
C GLY A 60 -6.85 -3.75 1.03
N SER A 61 -5.96 -3.09 1.78
CA SER A 61 -6.03 -1.64 2.03
C SER A 61 -4.66 -1.04 2.27
N VAL A 62 -4.56 0.25 1.97
CA VAL A 62 -3.42 1.11 2.26
C VAL A 62 -3.70 1.93 3.50
N PHE A 63 -2.74 1.95 4.41
CA PHE A 63 -2.75 2.63 5.70
C PHE A 63 -1.63 3.65 5.73
N SER A 64 -1.83 4.72 6.50
CA SER A 64 -0.83 5.78 6.60
C SER A 64 -0.73 6.33 8.01
N ALA A 65 0.47 6.78 8.36
CA ALA A 65 0.72 7.58 9.55
C ALA A 65 1.71 8.69 9.18
N SER A 66 1.55 9.90 9.74
CA SER A 66 2.47 11.00 9.50
C SER A 66 2.69 11.85 10.74
N SER A 67 3.91 12.40 10.83
CA SER A 67 4.34 13.34 11.88
C SER A 67 5.44 14.19 11.29
N GLU A 68 5.45 15.49 11.60
CA GLU A 68 6.34 16.54 11.06
C GLU A 68 7.57 16.03 10.27
N GLY A 69 7.50 16.13 8.95
CA GLY A 69 8.58 15.75 8.03
C GLY A 69 8.69 14.26 7.71
N LYS A 70 7.94 13.38 8.39
CA LYS A 70 7.90 11.93 8.14
C LYS A 70 6.51 11.43 7.76
N ALA A 71 6.48 10.48 6.84
CA ALA A 71 5.26 9.78 6.46
C ALA A 71 5.53 8.29 6.22
N ALA A 72 4.67 7.46 6.80
CA ALA A 72 4.63 6.02 6.64
C ALA A 72 3.41 5.65 5.78
N LEU A 73 3.63 4.73 4.84
CA LEU A 73 2.59 4.14 4.00
C LEU A 73 2.75 2.62 4.03
N VAL A 74 1.67 1.89 4.29
CA VAL A 74 1.67 0.42 4.45
C VAL A 74 0.53 -0.16 3.65
N ARG A 75 0.77 -1.19 2.85
CA ARG A 75 -0.25 -1.99 2.20
C ARG A 75 -0.37 -3.35 2.88
N LEU A 76 -1.57 -3.71 3.30
CA LEU A 76 -1.92 -5.08 3.69
C LEU A 76 -2.82 -5.67 2.62
N ASP A 77 -2.51 -6.90 2.23
CA ASP A 77 -3.23 -7.64 1.20
C ASP A 77 -4.09 -8.74 1.87
N CYS A 78 -5.26 -9.02 1.29
CA CYS A 78 -6.21 -10.06 1.73
C CYS A 78 -6.97 -10.70 0.55
N GLU A 79 -7.77 -11.74 0.81
CA GLU A 79 -8.49 -12.45 -0.25
C GLU A 79 -9.75 -11.66 -0.68
N THR A 80 -10.50 -11.08 0.27
CA THR A 80 -11.81 -10.45 -0.02
C THR A 80 -11.96 -9.02 0.49
N ASP A 81 -12.91 -8.28 -0.10
CA ASP A 81 -13.25 -6.91 0.31
C ASP A 81 -13.96 -6.87 1.67
N PHE A 82 -14.58 -7.98 2.09
CA PHE A 82 -15.16 -8.12 3.42
C PHE A 82 -14.09 -8.08 4.51
N VAL A 83 -12.99 -8.82 4.35
CA VAL A 83 -11.86 -8.77 5.28
C VAL A 83 -11.15 -7.42 5.22
N ALA A 84 -10.98 -6.84 4.03
CA ALA A 84 -10.40 -5.51 3.90
C ALA A 84 -11.15 -4.45 4.72
N ARG A 85 -12.48 -4.58 4.87
CA ARG A 85 -13.33 -3.65 5.65
C ARG A 85 -13.53 -4.05 7.11
N ASP A 86 -13.00 -5.19 7.56
CA ASP A 86 -13.15 -5.64 8.95
C ASP A 86 -12.38 -4.72 9.92
N ASP A 87 -13.00 -4.36 11.05
CA ASP A 87 -12.40 -3.44 12.02
C ASP A 87 -11.05 -3.95 12.58
N ASN A 88 -10.86 -5.27 12.68
CA ASN A 88 -9.60 -5.84 13.16
C ASN A 88 -8.50 -5.74 12.10
N PHE A 89 -8.85 -5.93 10.82
CA PHE A 89 -7.93 -5.72 9.71
C PHE A 89 -7.51 -4.26 9.63
N GLN A 90 -8.47 -3.34 9.71
CA GLN A 90 -8.23 -1.90 9.69
C GLN A 90 -7.35 -1.45 10.86
N ALA A 91 -7.63 -1.93 12.08
CA ALA A 91 -6.84 -1.62 13.26
C ALA A 91 -5.39 -2.15 13.15
N LEU A 92 -5.20 -3.37 12.62
CA LEU A 92 -3.87 -3.93 12.42
C LEU A 92 -3.06 -3.12 11.40
N GLY A 93 -3.66 -2.74 10.27
CA GLY A 93 -3.00 -1.92 9.26
C GLY A 93 -2.55 -0.57 9.80
N GLN A 94 -3.42 0.09 10.56
CA GLN A 94 -3.07 1.35 11.21
C GLN A 94 -1.94 1.17 12.24
N GLU A 95 -1.99 0.11 13.05
CA GLU A 95 -0.95 -0.16 14.05
C GLU A 95 0.43 -0.41 13.41
N ILE A 96 0.47 -1.09 12.25
CA ILE A 96 1.72 -1.29 11.51
C ILE A 96 2.23 0.05 10.96
N ALA A 97 1.34 0.90 10.42
CA ALA A 97 1.72 2.24 9.95
C ALA A 97 2.26 3.13 11.09
N ASP A 98 1.63 3.11 12.26
CA ASP A 98 2.08 3.84 13.45
C ASP A 98 3.42 3.30 13.98
N SER A 99 3.60 1.98 13.94
CA SER A 99 4.86 1.30 14.29
C SER A 99 5.99 1.72 13.35
N LEU A 100 5.70 1.79 12.04
CA LEU A 100 6.64 2.21 11.02
C LEU A 100 7.07 3.66 11.21
N LEU A 101 6.12 4.56 11.44
CA LEU A 101 6.42 5.97 11.67
C LEU A 101 7.27 6.19 12.93
N SER A 102 6.94 5.49 14.02
CA SER A 102 7.57 5.71 15.33
C SER A 102 8.90 4.99 15.54
N GLY A 103 9.11 3.85 14.87
CA GLY A 103 10.29 3.00 15.11
C GLY A 103 10.93 2.41 13.86
N GLY A 104 10.52 2.86 12.67
CA GLY A 104 11.11 2.41 11.42
C GLY A 104 10.72 0.99 11.02
N LEU A 105 11.44 0.48 10.00
CA LEU A 105 11.14 -0.80 9.37
C LEU A 105 11.22 -1.98 10.35
N GLU A 106 12.21 -1.97 11.24
CA GLU A 106 12.42 -3.06 12.21
C GLU A 106 11.23 -3.22 13.17
N LYS A 107 10.76 -2.11 13.74
CA LYS A 107 9.60 -2.12 14.65
C LYS A 107 8.32 -2.54 13.93
N ALA A 108 8.10 -2.02 12.71
CA ALA A 108 6.95 -2.41 11.91
C ALA A 108 6.97 -3.89 11.53
N GLN A 109 8.13 -4.42 11.14
CA GLN A 109 8.29 -5.84 10.82
C GLN A 109 8.02 -6.72 12.03
N ALA A 110 8.49 -6.32 13.23
CA ALA A 110 8.18 -7.05 14.45
C ALA A 110 6.66 -7.09 14.75
N THR A 111 5.95 -5.97 14.54
CA THR A 111 4.48 -5.92 14.66
C THR A 111 3.80 -6.86 13.65
N VAL A 112 4.29 -6.89 12.40
CA VAL A 112 3.78 -7.78 11.35
C VAL A 112 3.95 -9.25 11.74
N ASP A 113 5.17 -9.64 12.12
CA ASP A 113 5.52 -11.01 12.49
C ASP A 113 4.71 -11.50 13.69
N GLU A 114 4.42 -10.62 14.66
CA GLU A 114 3.63 -10.95 15.83
C GLU A 114 2.13 -11.07 15.52
N LYS A 115 1.58 -10.14 14.75
CA LYS A 115 0.12 -9.91 14.70
C LYS A 115 -0.58 -10.44 13.46
N VAL A 116 0.08 -10.44 12.30
CA VAL A 116 -0.52 -10.95 11.06
C VAL A 116 -0.95 -12.43 11.19
N PRO A 117 -0.13 -13.34 11.77
CA PRO A 117 -0.55 -14.74 11.90
C PRO A 117 -1.79 -14.94 12.78
N ALA A 118 -1.91 -14.15 13.85
CA ALA A 118 -3.09 -14.15 14.71
C ALA A 118 -4.33 -13.64 13.94
N MET A 119 -4.14 -12.62 13.08
CA MET A 119 -5.21 -12.10 12.24
C MET A 119 -5.69 -13.12 11.21
N VAL A 120 -4.77 -13.83 10.55
CA VAL A 120 -5.10 -14.92 9.61
C VAL A 120 -5.93 -16.02 10.31
N GLN A 121 -5.57 -16.37 11.54
CA GLN A 121 -6.33 -17.36 12.31
C GLN A 121 -7.74 -16.85 12.67
N LYS A 122 -7.85 -15.57 13.00
CA LYS A 122 -9.10 -14.93 13.42
C LYS A 122 -10.08 -14.74 12.26
N LEU A 123 -9.61 -14.19 11.14
CA LEU A 123 -10.43 -13.85 9.98
C LEU A 123 -10.54 -15.00 8.97
N GLY A 124 -9.62 -15.97 9.00
CA GLY A 124 -9.71 -17.18 8.20
C GLY A 124 -9.26 -17.03 6.73
N GLU A 125 -8.73 -15.87 6.36
CA GLU A 125 -8.18 -15.57 5.03
C GLU A 125 -6.65 -15.45 5.06
N ASN A 126 -6.02 -15.59 3.91
CA ASN A 126 -4.64 -15.18 3.69
C ASN A 126 -4.54 -13.66 3.84
N ILE A 127 -3.73 -13.23 4.81
CA ILE A 127 -3.44 -11.82 5.07
C ILE A 127 -1.92 -11.70 5.12
N THR A 128 -1.38 -10.77 4.36
CA THR A 128 0.05 -10.57 4.23
C THR A 128 0.37 -9.09 4.22
N LEU A 129 1.58 -8.75 4.67
CA LEU A 129 2.17 -7.45 4.39
C LEU A 129 2.54 -7.42 2.91
N GLY A 130 2.00 -6.43 2.19
CA GLY A 130 2.46 -6.07 0.86
C GLY A 130 3.72 -5.21 0.97
N GLU A 131 3.61 -3.95 0.56
CA GLU A 131 4.71 -2.99 0.68
C GLU A 131 4.56 -2.06 1.88
N MET A 132 5.69 -1.65 2.43
CA MET A 132 5.74 -0.58 3.42
C MET A 132 6.88 0.39 3.10
N LYS A 133 6.59 1.69 3.19
CA LYS A 133 7.51 2.77 2.83
C LYS A 133 7.49 3.82 3.94
N LEU A 134 8.68 4.22 4.36
CA LEU A 134 8.89 5.36 5.25
C LEU A 134 9.64 6.42 4.47
N THR A 135 9.12 7.64 4.47
CA THR A 135 9.66 8.78 3.73
C THR A 135 9.96 9.92 4.70
N GLU A 136 10.93 10.75 4.33
CA GLU A 136 11.30 11.95 5.07
C GLU A 136 11.52 13.12 4.11
N ALA A 137 10.89 14.26 4.37
CA ALA A 137 11.00 15.46 3.57
C ALA A 137 10.77 16.71 4.44
N ALA A 138 11.14 17.89 3.95
CA ALA A 138 10.89 19.14 4.69
C ALA A 138 9.39 19.39 4.90
N VAL A 139 8.58 19.07 3.89
CA VAL A 139 7.11 19.16 3.92
C VAL A 139 6.53 17.93 3.26
N SER A 140 5.64 17.21 3.94
CA SER A 140 4.99 16.00 3.39
C SER A 140 3.49 16.14 3.32
N GLY A 141 2.90 15.62 2.24
CA GLY A 141 1.48 15.46 2.04
C GLY A 141 1.14 13.99 1.87
N VAL A 142 0.15 13.52 2.62
CA VAL A 142 -0.34 12.15 2.54
C VAL A 142 -1.80 12.15 2.11
N TYR A 143 -2.14 11.30 1.15
CA TYR A 143 -3.49 11.08 0.69
C TYR A 143 -3.77 9.60 0.54
N VAL A 144 -4.73 9.09 1.31
CA VAL A 144 -5.34 7.77 1.09
C VAL A 144 -6.71 8.00 0.47
N HIS A 145 -6.96 7.41 -0.69
CA HIS A 145 -8.23 7.55 -1.38
C HIS A 145 -9.37 6.90 -0.57
N SER A 146 -10.60 7.39 -0.72
CA SER A 146 -11.73 7.02 0.14
C SER A 146 -12.10 5.54 0.13
N ASN A 147 -11.71 4.80 -0.91
CA ASN A 147 -11.89 3.35 -0.99
C ASN A 147 -10.80 2.53 -0.27
N GLY A 148 -9.78 3.20 0.31
CA GLY A 148 -8.66 2.57 0.99
C GLY A 148 -7.66 1.84 0.07
N LYS A 149 -7.87 1.81 -1.25
CA LYS A 149 -7.05 1.00 -2.17
C LYS A 149 -5.81 1.70 -2.69
N ILE A 150 -5.75 3.03 -2.59
CA ILE A 150 -4.63 3.83 -3.11
C ILE A 150 -4.17 4.77 -2.00
N GLY A 151 -2.88 4.76 -1.71
CA GLY A 151 -2.24 5.72 -0.85
C GLY A 151 -1.06 6.37 -1.54
N VAL A 152 -0.89 7.67 -1.32
CA VAL A 152 0.18 8.46 -1.91
C VAL A 152 0.83 9.34 -0.86
N VAL A 153 2.15 9.40 -0.91
CA VAL A 153 2.97 10.39 -0.21
C VAL A 153 3.70 11.24 -1.24
N VAL A 154 3.63 12.55 -1.07
CA VAL A 154 4.47 13.52 -1.78
C VAL A 154 5.25 14.31 -0.74
N GLY A 155 6.57 14.25 -0.81
CA GLY A 155 7.48 15.09 -0.03
C GLY A 155 8.04 16.21 -0.89
N LEU A 156 8.06 17.42 -0.34
CA LEU A 156 8.57 18.62 -0.97
C LEU A 156 9.79 19.15 -0.22
N SER A 157 10.71 19.78 -0.97
CA SER A 157 11.84 20.53 -0.40
C SER A 157 11.43 21.80 0.34
N GLY A 158 10.23 22.31 0.06
CA GLY A 158 9.65 23.52 0.64
C GLY A 158 8.15 23.65 0.33
N GLY A 159 7.56 24.81 0.62
CA GLY A 159 6.15 25.07 0.37
C GLY A 159 5.25 24.71 1.54
N SER A 160 4.03 24.22 1.26
CA SER A 160 3.01 23.95 2.28
C SER A 160 2.50 22.51 2.26
N GLY A 161 2.10 21.99 3.43
CA GLY A 161 1.52 20.65 3.54
C GLY A 161 0.22 20.49 2.73
N THR A 162 -0.53 21.58 2.56
CA THR A 162 -1.72 21.61 1.70
C THR A 162 -1.36 21.38 0.24
N LEU A 163 -0.33 22.06 -0.27
CA LEU A 163 0.17 21.85 -1.63
C LEU A 163 0.63 20.39 -1.83
N ALA A 164 1.45 19.88 -0.92
CA ALA A 164 1.93 18.49 -0.99
C ALA A 164 0.76 17.48 -0.99
N LYS A 165 -0.26 17.70 -0.14
CA LYS A 165 -1.44 16.84 -0.07
C LYS A 165 -2.28 16.90 -1.36
N ASP A 166 -2.39 18.09 -1.95
CA ASP A 166 -3.12 18.29 -3.20
C ASP A 166 -2.43 17.61 -4.38
N ILE A 167 -1.10 17.66 -4.45
CA ILE A 167 -0.31 16.91 -5.43
C ILE A 167 -0.44 15.40 -5.18
N ALA A 168 -0.42 14.95 -3.92
CA ALA A 168 -0.62 13.53 -3.59
C ALA A 168 -2.00 13.03 -4.05
N MET A 169 -3.05 13.85 -3.90
CA MET A 169 -4.39 13.55 -4.39
C MET A 169 -4.42 13.47 -5.93
N HIS A 170 -3.74 14.38 -6.62
CA HIS A 170 -3.61 14.34 -8.07
C HIS A 170 -2.91 13.05 -8.53
N ALA A 171 -1.78 12.70 -7.94
CA ALA A 171 -1.04 11.50 -8.28
C ALA A 171 -1.81 10.19 -7.96
N ALA A 172 -2.69 10.21 -6.95
CA ALA A 172 -3.59 9.08 -6.69
C ALA A 172 -4.54 8.83 -7.88
N ALA A 173 -5.05 9.91 -8.49
CA ALA A 173 -5.97 9.86 -9.63
C ALA A 173 -5.28 9.60 -10.97
N MET A 174 -4.12 10.22 -11.21
CA MET A 174 -3.45 10.19 -12.52
C MET A 174 -2.42 9.08 -12.67
N ASN A 175 -1.95 8.47 -11.56
CA ASN A 175 -0.96 7.40 -11.56
C ASN A 175 0.30 7.71 -12.41
N PRO A 176 0.97 8.86 -12.20
CA PRO A 176 2.26 9.09 -12.83
C PRO A 176 3.26 8.02 -12.36
N LEU A 177 4.06 7.51 -13.28
CA LEU A 177 5.11 6.54 -12.99
C LEU A 177 6.40 7.22 -12.52
N TYR A 178 6.59 8.49 -12.89
CA TYR A 178 7.79 9.26 -12.59
C TYR A 178 7.44 10.64 -12.03
N VAL A 179 8.43 11.29 -11.41
CA VAL A 179 8.27 12.67 -10.95
C VAL A 179 8.41 13.61 -12.14
N LYS A 180 9.50 13.49 -12.93
CA LYS A 180 9.82 14.36 -14.05
C LYS A 180 9.94 13.59 -15.38
N PRO A 181 9.71 14.23 -16.54
CA PRO A 181 9.88 13.60 -17.85
C PRO A 181 11.28 13.02 -18.09
N GLU A 182 12.29 13.62 -17.47
CA GLU A 182 13.69 13.20 -17.56
C GLU A 182 14.00 11.94 -16.75
N ASP A 183 13.13 11.57 -15.80
CA ASP A 183 13.31 10.36 -14.97
C ASP A 183 12.90 9.08 -15.74
N VAL A 184 12.23 9.22 -16.88
CA VAL A 184 11.88 8.10 -17.76
C VAL A 184 13.14 7.55 -18.42
N SER A 185 13.42 6.27 -18.23
CA SER A 185 14.67 5.67 -18.75
C SER A 185 14.65 5.57 -20.27
N GLU A 186 15.83 5.68 -20.88
CA GLU A 186 15.99 5.44 -22.32
C GLU A 186 15.54 4.03 -22.73
N GLU A 187 15.72 3.02 -21.86
CA GLU A 187 15.27 1.65 -22.12
C GLU A 187 13.75 1.56 -22.31
N GLU A 188 12.98 2.27 -21.48
CA GLU A 188 11.52 2.28 -21.56
C GLU A 188 11.04 3.05 -22.79
N VAL A 189 11.72 4.14 -23.12
CA VAL A 189 11.48 4.88 -24.35
C VAL A 189 11.79 4.04 -25.58
N GLU A 190 12.88 3.28 -25.59
CA GLU A 190 13.25 2.41 -26.71
C GLU A 190 12.21 1.31 -26.94
N LYS A 191 11.69 0.69 -25.88
CA LYS A 191 10.60 -0.31 -25.96
C LYS A 191 9.36 0.28 -26.62
N GLU A 192 8.91 1.45 -26.18
CA GLU A 192 7.76 2.13 -26.77
C GLU A 192 8.02 2.59 -28.21
N ARG A 193 9.25 3.04 -28.49
CA ARG A 193 9.70 3.44 -29.81
C ARG A 193 9.60 2.29 -30.82
N ASP A 194 9.94 1.07 -30.44
CA ASP A 194 9.79 -0.08 -31.33
C ASP A 194 8.32 -0.39 -31.64
N ILE A 195 7.44 -0.30 -30.63
CA ILE A 195 5.99 -0.44 -30.83
C ILE A 195 5.46 0.63 -31.80
N TRP A 196 5.87 1.88 -31.63
CA TRP A 196 5.43 2.97 -32.52
C TRP A 196 5.98 2.83 -33.93
N LYS A 197 7.20 2.32 -34.11
CA LYS A 197 7.76 2.03 -35.45
C LYS A 197 6.89 1.01 -36.17
N ASP A 198 6.53 -0.09 -35.51
CA ASP A 198 5.69 -1.13 -36.10
C ASP A 198 4.30 -0.58 -36.46
N GLN A 199 3.70 0.23 -35.58
CA GLN A 199 2.44 0.93 -35.87
C GLN A 199 2.56 1.81 -37.12
N LEU A 200 3.59 2.65 -37.20
CA LEU A 200 3.77 3.60 -38.31
C LEU A 200 4.16 2.92 -39.63
N ALA A 201 4.87 1.78 -39.59
CA ALA A 201 5.22 1.02 -40.77
C ALA A 201 3.97 0.49 -41.49
N THR A 202 2.91 0.14 -40.75
CA THR A 202 1.62 -0.27 -41.35
C THR A 202 0.87 0.89 -42.03
N GLU A 203 1.19 2.13 -41.69
CA GLU A 203 0.55 3.33 -42.25
C GLU A 203 1.23 3.84 -43.54
N GLY A 204 2.33 3.21 -43.98
CA GLY A 204 3.01 3.52 -45.25
C GLY A 204 3.63 4.92 -45.33
N LYS A 205 3.98 5.53 -44.18
CA LYS A 205 4.52 6.89 -44.11
C LYS A 205 6.02 6.94 -44.50
N PRO A 206 6.49 8.03 -45.13
CA PRO A 206 7.93 8.22 -45.42
C PRO A 206 8.80 8.25 -44.16
N ALA A 207 10.03 7.74 -44.25
CA ALA A 207 10.97 7.61 -43.12
C ALA A 207 11.22 8.91 -42.35
N GLU A 208 11.42 10.04 -43.04
CA GLU A 208 11.63 11.34 -42.42
C GLU A 208 10.41 11.84 -41.63
N ILE A 209 9.20 11.49 -42.08
CA ILE A 209 7.96 11.82 -41.37
C ILE A 209 7.80 10.92 -40.14
N MET A 210 8.17 9.64 -40.25
CA MET A 210 8.16 8.71 -39.12
C MET A 210 9.08 9.18 -38.00
N GLU A 211 10.29 9.65 -38.31
CA GLU A 211 11.22 10.17 -37.30
C GLU A 211 10.69 11.41 -36.56
N LYS A 212 10.08 12.36 -37.28
CA LYS A 212 9.43 13.52 -36.64
C LYS A 212 8.26 13.12 -35.75
N ILE A 213 7.47 12.12 -36.16
CA ILE A 213 6.38 11.58 -35.35
C ILE A 213 6.94 10.89 -34.09
N MET A 214 8.06 10.18 -34.21
CA MET A 214 8.72 9.51 -33.08
C MET A 214 9.08 10.50 -31.97
N ILE A 215 9.73 11.62 -32.33
CA ILE A 215 10.15 12.66 -31.37
C ILE A 215 8.92 13.20 -30.59
N GLY A 216 7.82 13.45 -31.31
CA GLY A 216 6.58 13.92 -30.69
C GLY A 216 5.94 12.87 -29.76
N LYS A 217 5.93 11.59 -30.17
CA LYS A 217 5.40 10.49 -29.36
C LYS A 217 6.24 10.25 -28.11
N GLU A 218 7.57 10.29 -28.23
CA GLU A 218 8.48 10.16 -27.10
C GLU A 218 8.26 11.29 -26.09
N LYS A 219 8.27 12.54 -26.56
CA LYS A 219 8.01 13.70 -25.70
C LYS A 219 6.70 13.51 -24.94
N LYS A 220 5.63 13.17 -25.65
CA LYS A 220 4.31 12.96 -25.07
C LYS A 220 4.28 11.80 -24.06
N PHE A 221 4.95 10.69 -24.37
CA PHE A 221 5.07 9.54 -23.47
C PHE A 221 5.76 9.94 -22.16
N ARG A 222 6.87 10.70 -22.24
CA ARG A 222 7.55 11.19 -21.05
C ARG A 222 6.66 12.13 -20.24
N GLU A 223 5.97 13.05 -20.91
CA GLU A 223 5.08 14.04 -20.25
C GLU A 223 3.84 13.38 -19.60
N GLU A 224 3.23 12.39 -20.24
CA GLU A 224 2.04 11.70 -19.71
C GLU A 224 2.36 10.83 -18.50
N ASN A 225 3.58 10.26 -18.43
CA ASN A 225 4.00 9.40 -17.33
C ASN A 225 4.66 10.16 -16.16
N ALA A 226 4.97 11.44 -16.33
CA ALA A 226 5.62 12.26 -15.31
C ALA A 226 4.65 13.20 -14.60
N LEU A 227 4.71 13.21 -13.27
CA LEU A 227 3.85 14.01 -12.40
C LEU A 227 3.93 15.51 -12.69
N THR A 228 5.13 16.06 -12.85
CA THR A 228 5.33 17.52 -12.99
C THR A 228 4.73 18.09 -14.27
N SER A 229 4.65 17.29 -15.33
CA SER A 229 4.12 17.67 -16.65
C SER A 229 2.62 17.39 -16.82
N GLN A 230 1.96 16.82 -15.83
CA GLN A 230 0.51 16.58 -15.87
C GLN A 230 -0.28 17.86 -15.56
N GLU A 231 -1.44 18.01 -16.21
CA GLU A 231 -2.41 19.04 -15.87
C GLU A 231 -3.07 18.74 -14.51
N PHE A 232 -3.10 19.72 -13.63
CA PHE A 232 -3.59 19.53 -12.28
C PHE A 232 -5.11 19.30 -12.24
N VAL A 233 -5.52 18.18 -11.64
CA VAL A 233 -6.94 17.72 -11.65
C VAL A 233 -7.93 18.70 -11.01
N LYS A 234 -7.49 19.56 -10.09
CA LYS A 234 -8.35 20.57 -9.45
C LYS A 234 -8.36 21.90 -10.21
N GLU A 235 -7.34 22.19 -11.03
CA GLU A 235 -7.23 23.40 -11.85
C GLU A 235 -6.74 23.04 -13.26
N PRO A 236 -7.65 22.52 -14.13
CA PRO A 236 -7.29 22.19 -15.51
C PRO A 236 -6.68 23.38 -16.25
N GLY A 237 -5.65 23.12 -17.07
CA GLY A 237 -4.89 24.16 -17.77
C GLY A 237 -3.69 24.74 -16.99
N LYS A 238 -3.43 24.28 -15.76
CA LYS A 238 -2.14 24.49 -15.07
C LYS A 238 -1.42 23.18 -14.86
N LEU A 239 -0.11 23.16 -15.11
CA LEU A 239 0.72 21.99 -14.82
C LEU A 239 1.03 21.88 -13.32
N VAL A 240 1.26 20.65 -12.83
CA VAL A 240 1.73 20.42 -11.46
C VAL A 240 3.04 21.18 -11.20
N GLN A 241 3.95 21.24 -12.17
CA GLN A 241 5.20 22.00 -12.06
C GLN A 241 4.96 23.49 -11.74
N GLU A 242 3.89 24.08 -12.29
CA GLU A 242 3.58 25.51 -12.05
C GLU A 242 3.10 25.75 -10.61
N LEU A 243 2.51 24.74 -9.97
CA LEU A 243 2.05 24.83 -8.58
C LEU A 243 3.21 24.75 -7.57
N LEU A 244 4.31 24.12 -7.95
CA LEU A 244 5.46 23.91 -7.07
C LEU A 244 6.21 25.22 -6.78
N GLY A 245 6.21 26.18 -7.72
CA GLY A 245 7.01 27.41 -7.62
C GLY A 245 8.49 27.07 -7.46
N ASP A 246 9.11 27.57 -6.39
CA ASP A 246 10.52 27.27 -6.03
C ASP A 246 10.70 25.94 -5.28
N SER A 247 9.62 25.22 -4.98
CA SER A 247 9.68 23.93 -4.30
C SER A 247 9.97 22.81 -5.29
N GLU A 248 10.55 21.71 -4.82
CA GLU A 248 10.79 20.51 -5.62
C GLU A 248 10.15 19.31 -4.95
N ILE A 249 9.67 18.35 -5.76
CA ILE A 249 9.25 17.04 -5.26
C ILE A 249 10.52 16.23 -5.02
N VAL A 250 10.78 15.89 -3.76
CA VAL A 250 11.96 15.12 -3.32
C VAL A 250 11.61 13.68 -2.97
N GLU A 251 10.34 13.42 -2.66
CA GLU A 251 9.83 12.09 -2.35
C GLU A 251 8.50 11.88 -3.07
N TYR A 252 8.35 10.74 -3.72
CA TYR A 252 7.10 10.31 -4.33
C TYR A 252 6.91 8.81 -4.10
N VAL A 253 5.86 8.46 -3.38
CA VAL A 253 5.49 7.07 -3.13
C VAL A 253 4.01 6.90 -3.40
N ARG A 254 3.66 5.93 -4.23
CA ARG A 254 2.28 5.49 -4.47
C ARG A 254 2.18 4.00 -4.24
N LEU A 255 1.31 3.60 -3.33
CA LEU A 255 0.92 2.20 -3.15
C LEU A 255 -0.51 2.01 -3.62
N ALA A 256 -0.75 0.92 -4.34
CA ALA A 256 -2.07 0.47 -4.74
C ALA A 256 -2.23 -1.01 -4.40
N VAL A 257 -3.44 -1.36 -3.98
CA VAL A 257 -3.95 -2.75 -3.86
C VAL A 257 -4.25 -3.29 -5.24
#